data_AF-A0A1I0VP03-F1
#
_entry.id   AF-A0A1I0VP03-F1
#
_cell.length_a   1.000
_cell.length_b   1.000
_cell.length_c   1.000
_cell.angle_alpha   90.00
_cell.angle_beta   90.00
_cell.angle_gamma   90.00
#
_symmetry.space_group_name_H-M   'P 1'
#
loop_
_entity.id
_entity.type
_entity.pdbx_description
1 polymer ?
#
loop_
_entity_poly.entity_id
_entity_poly.type
_entity_poly.pdbx_seq_one_letter_code
_entity_poly.pdbx_strand_id
1 'polypeptide(L)'
;MHKIVLSALTTVALLVPVSLTAPAATAAPAEAGTRITGTWKGAVFGDNGADAGYRAKVRIVKRDGKLRGRIAYGGCYGTWRFKGRSGGTYRFTEVITRDTTGGNCVKRVAVKVKRDGAKLRVVWREPTSGDTATMLARKA
;
A
#
# COMPACT_ATOMS: atom_id res chain seq x y z
N MET A 1 -29.02 7.94 86.78
CA MET A 1 -28.44 6.58 86.80
C MET A 1 -27.49 6.46 85.60
N HIS A 2 -26.23 6.10 85.87
CA HIS A 2 -25.18 5.86 84.87
C HIS A 2 -25.47 4.58 84.06
N LYS A 3 -25.07 4.55 82.77
CA LYS A 3 -24.60 3.36 82.01
C LYS A 3 -24.16 3.80 80.60
N ILE A 4 -22.85 3.93 80.38
CA ILE A 4 -21.91 2.94 79.77
C ILE A 4 -21.97 2.94 78.25
N VAL A 5 -20.82 3.34 77.70
CA VAL A 5 -20.36 3.38 76.31
C VAL A 5 -20.36 1.99 75.69
N LEU A 6 -20.71 1.87 74.41
CA LEU A 6 -20.14 0.82 73.55
C LEU A 6 -19.84 1.40 72.16
N SER A 7 -18.55 1.56 71.90
CA SER A 7 -17.98 1.95 70.62
C SER A 7 -18.09 0.80 69.63
N ALA A 8 -18.71 1.04 68.46
CA ALA A 8 -18.63 0.14 67.32
C ALA A 8 -17.76 0.81 66.25
N LEU A 9 -16.55 0.28 66.08
CA LEU A 9 -15.64 0.59 64.97
C LEU A 9 -16.23 0.00 63.69
N THR A 10 -16.79 0.84 62.82
CA THR A 10 -17.22 0.44 61.49
C THR A 10 -16.07 0.62 60.52
N THR A 11 -15.44 -0.49 60.13
CA THR A 11 -14.38 -0.54 59.13
C THR A 11 -14.93 -0.13 57.77
N VAL A 12 -14.52 1.04 57.26
CA VAL A 12 -14.84 1.47 55.89
C VAL A 12 -13.88 0.78 54.92
N ALA A 13 -14.36 -0.24 54.22
CA ALA A 13 -13.64 -0.85 53.11
C ALA A 13 -13.77 0.07 51.87
N LEU A 14 -12.74 0.86 51.60
CA LEU A 14 -12.58 1.63 50.36
C LEU A 14 -12.33 0.68 49.19
N LEU A 15 -13.38 0.36 48.44
CA LEU A 15 -13.29 -0.24 47.12
C LEU A 15 -12.72 0.81 46.15
N VAL A 16 -11.42 0.74 45.89
CA VAL A 16 -10.76 1.52 44.84
C VAL A 16 -11.21 0.95 43.50
N PRO A 17 -11.86 1.72 42.61
CA PRO A 17 -12.05 1.27 41.24
C PRO A 17 -10.67 1.20 40.58
N VAL A 18 -10.18 -0.02 40.37
CA VAL A 18 -9.06 -0.28 39.46
C VAL A 18 -9.55 0.05 38.06
N SER A 19 -9.34 1.29 37.64
CA SER A 19 -9.47 1.71 36.25
C SER A 19 -8.46 0.93 35.43
N LEU A 20 -8.88 -0.21 34.88
CA LEU A 20 -8.23 -0.89 33.77
C LEU A 20 -8.32 0.03 32.56
N THR A 21 -7.38 0.98 32.44
CA THR A 21 -7.15 1.69 31.20
C THR A 21 -6.64 0.66 30.18
N ALA A 22 -7.55 0.25 29.30
CA ALA A 22 -7.21 -0.52 28.12
C ALA A 22 -6.04 0.16 27.39
N PRO A 23 -5.03 -0.58 26.92
CA PRO A 23 -3.95 0.01 26.16
C PRO A 23 -4.58 0.72 24.97
N ALA A 24 -4.30 2.02 24.85
CA ALA A 24 -4.69 2.79 23.68
C ALA A 24 -4.09 2.07 22.47
N ALA A 25 -4.95 1.37 21.72
CA ALA A 25 -4.58 0.81 20.44
C ALA A 25 -4.07 1.99 19.62
N THR A 26 -2.76 2.04 19.41
CA THR A 26 -2.11 3.05 18.59
C THR A 26 -2.72 2.93 17.21
N ALA A 27 -3.74 3.74 16.93
CA ALA A 27 -4.37 3.79 15.63
C ALA A 27 -3.25 4.14 14.64
N ALA A 28 -2.89 3.17 13.81
CA ALA A 28 -1.93 3.40 12.74
C ALA A 28 -2.38 4.67 12.00
N PRO A 29 -1.48 5.64 11.76
CA PRO A 29 -1.87 6.88 11.12
C PRO A 29 -2.56 6.51 9.82
N ALA A 30 -3.82 6.92 9.68
CA ALA A 30 -4.56 6.75 8.46
C ALA A 30 -3.71 7.40 7.35
N GLU A 31 -3.10 6.58 6.48
CA GLU A 31 -2.42 7.07 5.28
C GLU A 31 -3.47 7.61 4.30
N ALA A 32 -4.15 8.68 4.70
CA ALA A 32 -4.92 9.57 3.84
C ALA A 32 -3.92 10.40 3.04
N GLY A 33 -3.18 9.73 2.17
CA GLY A 33 -2.14 10.33 1.36
C GLY A 33 -2.46 10.19 -0.11
N THR A 34 -2.41 11.30 -0.83
CA THR A 34 -2.15 11.38 -2.29
C THR A 34 -0.83 10.72 -2.72
N ARG A 35 -0.20 9.94 -1.84
CA ARG A 35 1.07 9.26 -2.02
C ARG A 35 0.82 7.95 -2.77
N ILE A 36 1.73 7.63 -3.68
CA ILE A 36 1.70 6.37 -4.45
C ILE A 36 2.37 5.21 -3.71
N THR A 37 2.98 5.47 -2.55
CA THR A 37 3.64 4.44 -1.73
C THR A 37 2.62 3.43 -1.19
N GLY A 38 3.05 2.19 -1.03
CA GLY A 38 2.22 1.09 -0.57
C GLY A 38 2.21 -0.08 -1.54
N THR A 39 1.37 -1.07 -1.23
CA THR A 39 1.12 -2.22 -2.11
C THR A 39 -0.22 -2.03 -2.81
N TRP A 40 -0.26 -2.32 -4.10
CA TRP A 40 -1.39 -2.08 -4.98
C TRP A 40 -1.64 -3.32 -5.83
N LYS A 41 -2.90 -3.69 -6.02
CA LYS A 41 -3.31 -4.83 -6.84
C LYS A 41 -4.47 -4.47 -7.76
N GLY A 42 -4.44 -4.94 -9.00
CA GLY A 42 -5.50 -4.70 -9.98
C GLY A 42 -5.41 -5.63 -11.20
N ALA A 43 -6.49 -5.67 -11.98
CA ALA A 43 -6.48 -6.27 -13.31
C ALA A 43 -5.73 -5.37 -14.31
N VAL A 44 -5.14 -5.98 -15.32
CA VAL A 44 -4.42 -5.29 -16.39
C VAL A 44 -5.27 -5.34 -17.66
N PHE A 45 -5.33 -4.21 -18.36
CA PHE A 45 -6.07 -4.04 -19.60
C PHE A 45 -5.09 -3.62 -20.69
N GLY A 46 -5.25 -4.18 -21.89
CA GLY A 46 -4.45 -3.80 -23.07
C GLY A 46 -4.88 -2.46 -23.67
N ASP A 47 -4.25 -2.11 -24.79
CA ASP A 47 -4.46 -0.86 -25.52
C ASP A 47 -5.92 -0.57 -25.91
N ASN A 48 -6.61 -1.62 -26.34
CA ASN A 48 -8.02 -1.58 -26.71
C ASN A 48 -8.98 -1.56 -25.50
N GLY A 49 -8.45 -1.54 -24.27
CA GLY A 49 -9.22 -1.63 -23.04
C GLY A 49 -9.73 -3.02 -22.70
N ALA A 50 -9.43 -4.05 -23.51
CA ALA A 50 -9.78 -5.43 -23.20
C ALA A 50 -8.97 -5.94 -22.00
N ASP A 51 -9.59 -6.81 -21.21
CA ASP A 51 -8.92 -7.48 -20.11
C ASP A 51 -7.77 -8.36 -20.65
N ALA A 52 -6.58 -8.20 -20.07
CA ALA A 52 -5.38 -8.91 -20.52
C ALA A 52 -5.31 -10.35 -19.97
N GLY A 53 -6.31 -10.81 -19.21
CA GLY A 53 -6.36 -12.15 -18.61
C GLY A 53 -5.51 -12.32 -17.36
N TYR A 54 -4.89 -11.25 -16.84
CA TYR A 54 -4.04 -11.33 -15.66
C TYR A 54 -4.14 -10.11 -14.74
N ARG A 55 -3.64 -10.31 -13.51
CA ARG A 55 -3.58 -9.29 -12.47
C ARG A 55 -2.13 -8.93 -12.18
N ALA A 56 -1.92 -7.70 -11.73
CA ALA A 56 -0.61 -7.20 -11.33
C ALA A 56 -0.63 -6.78 -9.86
N LYS A 57 0.51 -6.99 -9.18
CA LYS A 57 0.80 -6.53 -7.82
C LYS A 57 2.03 -5.65 -7.83
N VAL A 58 1.86 -4.38 -7.49
CA VAL A 58 2.94 -3.40 -7.37
C VAL A 58 3.18 -3.09 -5.89
N ARG A 59 4.44 -3.05 -5.45
CA ARG A 59 4.84 -2.46 -4.18
C ARG A 59 5.77 -1.27 -4.43
N ILE A 60 5.37 -0.09 -4.01
CA ILE A 60 6.14 1.15 -4.14
C ILE A 60 6.59 1.59 -2.76
N VAL A 61 7.90 1.77 -2.59
CA VAL A 61 8.51 2.23 -1.33
C VAL A 61 9.41 3.43 -1.61
N LYS A 62 9.60 4.28 -0.60
CA LYS A 62 10.64 5.31 -0.62
C LYS A 62 11.82 4.80 0.21
N ARG A 63 13.02 4.78 -0.38
CA ARG A 63 14.27 4.38 0.27
C ARG A 63 15.36 5.37 -0.13
N ASP A 64 16.10 5.89 0.83
CA ASP A 64 17.18 6.87 0.61
C ASP A 64 16.71 8.09 -0.22
N GLY A 65 15.53 8.62 0.13
CA GLY A 65 14.93 9.75 -0.58
C GLY A 65 14.31 9.41 -1.95
N LYS A 66 14.59 8.23 -2.52
CA LYS A 66 14.17 7.84 -3.88
C LYS A 66 13.05 6.80 -3.85
N LEU A 67 12.15 6.89 -4.83
CA LEU A 67 11.11 5.87 -5.00
C LEU A 67 11.68 4.63 -5.69
N ARG A 68 11.23 3.47 -5.24
CA ARG A 68 11.50 2.18 -5.87
C ARG A 68 10.22 1.38 -5.94
N GLY A 69 10.01 0.68 -7.04
CA GLY A 69 8.90 -0.25 -7.20
C GLY A 69 9.38 -1.68 -7.36
N ARG A 70 8.55 -2.62 -6.93
CA ARG A 70 8.63 -4.03 -7.30
C ARG A 70 7.28 -4.43 -7.87
N ILE A 71 7.29 -5.24 -8.90
CA ILE A 71 6.10 -5.59 -9.64
C ILE A 71 6.10 -7.09 -9.95
N ALA A 72 4.92 -7.69 -9.90
CA ALA A 72 4.68 -9.07 -10.32
C ALA A 72 3.35 -9.13 -11.09
N TYR A 73 3.35 -9.74 -12.28
CA TYR A 73 2.16 -9.98 -13.11
C TYR A 73 2.40 -11.13 -14.06
N GLY A 74 1.41 -11.98 -14.30
CA GLY A 74 1.45 -12.99 -15.37
C GLY A 74 2.71 -13.86 -15.41
N GLY A 75 3.41 -14.09 -14.30
CA GLY A 75 4.70 -14.82 -14.27
C GLY A 75 5.96 -13.96 -14.51
N CYS A 76 5.81 -12.68 -14.81
CA CYS A 76 6.88 -11.68 -14.90
C CYS A 76 7.09 -10.97 -13.55
N TYR A 77 8.35 -10.80 -13.16
CA TYR A 77 8.73 -10.06 -11.96
C TYR A 77 9.76 -8.99 -12.31
N GLY A 78 9.50 -7.76 -11.89
CA GLY A 78 10.31 -6.62 -12.23
C GLY A 78 10.61 -5.69 -11.07
N THR A 79 11.57 -4.81 -11.31
CA THR A 79 11.89 -3.68 -10.44
C THR A 79 11.70 -2.37 -11.19
N TRP A 80 11.22 -1.35 -10.50
CA TRP A 80 11.03 -0.02 -11.08
C TRP A 80 12.10 0.94 -10.58
N ARG A 81 12.77 1.57 -11.54
CA ARG A 81 13.75 2.62 -11.32
C ARG A 81 13.08 3.98 -11.54
N PHE A 82 13.01 4.80 -10.49
CA PHE A 82 12.39 6.11 -10.57
C PHE A 82 13.16 7.05 -11.48
N LYS A 83 12.44 7.76 -12.36
CA LYS A 83 12.98 8.69 -13.35
C LYS A 83 12.61 10.15 -13.09
N GLY A 84 11.67 10.41 -12.20
CA GLY A 84 11.21 11.76 -11.88
C GLY A 84 9.71 11.88 -11.82
N ARG A 85 9.22 13.09 -11.53
CA ARG A 85 7.80 13.40 -11.41
C ARG A 85 7.49 14.68 -12.19
N SER A 86 6.36 14.69 -12.90
CA SER A 86 5.86 15.86 -13.63
C SER A 86 4.34 15.81 -13.67
N GLY A 87 3.66 16.94 -13.38
CA GLY A 87 2.19 17.05 -13.42
C GLY A 87 1.48 15.98 -12.60
N GLY A 88 1.97 15.68 -11.39
CA GLY A 88 1.40 14.63 -10.52
C GLY A 88 1.70 13.19 -10.95
N THR A 89 2.28 12.97 -12.14
CA THR A 89 2.65 11.66 -12.67
C THR A 89 4.09 11.30 -12.29
N TYR A 90 4.27 10.13 -11.71
CA TYR A 90 5.57 9.55 -11.39
C TYR A 90 6.02 8.67 -12.56
N ARG A 91 7.26 8.86 -13.01
CA ARG A 91 7.83 8.12 -14.12
C ARG A 91 8.84 7.11 -13.59
N PHE A 92 8.77 5.89 -14.11
CA PHE A 92 9.72 4.84 -13.81
C PHE A 92 10.14 4.13 -15.09
N THR A 93 11.25 3.42 -15.02
CA THR A 93 11.59 2.35 -15.96
C THR A 93 11.45 1.03 -15.23
N GLU A 94 10.62 0.14 -15.75
CA GLU A 94 10.58 -1.24 -15.30
C GLU A 94 11.74 -2.01 -15.88
N VAL A 95 12.34 -2.89 -15.09
CA VAL A 95 13.35 -3.86 -15.54
C VAL A 95 12.91 -5.23 -15.02
N ILE A 96 12.63 -6.15 -15.93
CA ILE A 96 12.31 -7.54 -15.59
C ILE A 96 13.56 -8.19 -15.00
N THR A 97 13.38 -8.76 -13.81
CA THR A 97 14.44 -9.43 -13.04
C THR A 97 14.25 -10.94 -13.01
N ARG A 98 13.03 -11.43 -13.25
CA ARG A 98 12.73 -12.86 -13.33
C ARG A 98 11.53 -13.06 -14.25
N ASP A 99 11.65 -14.07 -15.10
CA ASP A 99 10.61 -14.53 -16.02
C ASP A 99 10.34 -16.01 -15.71
N THR A 100 9.07 -16.35 -15.47
CA THR A 100 8.61 -17.73 -15.25
C THR A 100 7.71 -18.24 -16.37
N THR A 101 7.59 -17.47 -17.46
CA THR A 101 6.71 -17.69 -18.62
C THR A 101 7.44 -18.19 -19.86
N GLY A 102 8.76 -18.40 -19.77
CA GLY A 102 9.56 -18.92 -20.89
C GLY A 102 10.05 -17.86 -21.89
N GLY A 103 10.13 -16.58 -21.51
CA GLY A 103 10.74 -15.53 -22.34
C GLY A 103 9.79 -14.45 -22.84
N ASN A 104 8.50 -14.53 -22.48
CA ASN A 104 7.44 -13.65 -23.00
C ASN A 104 7.34 -12.30 -22.25
N CYS A 105 8.17 -12.07 -21.25
CA CYS A 105 8.18 -10.79 -20.53
C CYS A 105 8.90 -9.69 -21.34
N VAL A 106 8.20 -8.59 -21.63
CA VAL A 106 8.79 -7.43 -22.31
C VAL A 106 9.93 -6.85 -21.47
N LYS A 107 11.12 -6.75 -22.08
CA LYS A 107 12.34 -6.32 -21.40
C LYS A 107 12.46 -4.80 -21.49
N ARG A 108 12.35 -4.15 -20.33
CA ARG A 108 12.43 -2.68 -20.13
C ARG A 108 11.24 -1.92 -20.67
N VAL A 109 10.38 -1.48 -19.76
CA VAL A 109 9.12 -0.83 -20.10
C VAL A 109 9.06 0.55 -19.45
N ALA A 110 8.57 1.55 -20.19
CA ALA A 110 8.32 2.86 -19.61
C ALA A 110 7.05 2.78 -18.76
N VAL A 111 7.12 3.25 -17.51
CA VAL A 111 5.99 3.17 -16.59
C VAL A 111 5.62 4.56 -16.09
N LYS A 112 4.33 4.88 -16.20
CA LYS A 112 3.72 6.08 -15.63
C LYS A 112 2.76 5.67 -14.52
N VAL A 113 2.89 6.31 -13.37
CA VAL A 113 2.08 6.04 -12.19
C VAL A 113 1.44 7.33 -11.72
N LYS A 114 0.14 7.31 -11.51
CA LYS A 114 -0.58 8.43 -10.89
C LYS A 114 -1.65 7.94 -9.92
N ARG A 115 -1.97 8.77 -8.95
CA ARG A 115 -3.19 8.58 -8.16
C ARG A 115 -4.40 8.98 -9.00
N ASP A 116 -5.46 8.20 -8.86
CA ASP A 116 -6.75 8.40 -9.50
C ASP A 116 -7.82 8.19 -8.43
N GLY A 117 -8.06 9.25 -7.65
CA GLY A 117 -8.81 9.18 -6.39
C GLY A 117 -8.19 8.16 -5.42
N ALA A 118 -9.00 7.17 -5.00
CA ALA A 118 -8.56 6.08 -4.13
C ALA A 118 -7.69 5.02 -4.85
N LYS A 119 -7.68 5.01 -6.19
CA LYS A 119 -6.99 3.99 -7.00
C LYS A 119 -5.62 4.46 -7.48
N LEU A 120 -4.74 3.51 -7.75
CA LEU A 120 -3.47 3.76 -8.43
C LEU A 120 -3.64 3.40 -9.90
N ARG A 121 -3.46 4.37 -10.79
CA ARG A 121 -3.36 4.11 -12.22
C ARG A 121 -1.90 3.89 -12.58
N VAL A 122 -1.61 2.74 -13.17
CA VAL A 122 -0.30 2.40 -13.72
C VAL A 122 -0.47 2.20 -15.21
N VAL A 123 0.36 2.85 -16.00
CA VAL A 123 0.40 2.71 -17.45
C VAL A 123 1.79 2.26 -17.84
N TRP A 124 1.86 1.10 -18.47
CA TRP A 124 3.05 0.59 -19.12
C TRP A 124 3.02 1.01 -20.58
N ARG A 125 4.18 1.32 -21.13
CA ARG A 125 4.37 1.54 -22.56
C ARG A 125 5.63 0.85 -23.01
N GLU A 126 5.50 -0.09 -23.93
CA GLU A 126 6.64 -0.69 -24.61
C GLU A 126 7.28 0.38 -25.51
N PRO A 127 8.59 0.63 -25.38
CA PRO A 127 9.24 1.71 -26.12
C PRO A 127 9.35 1.46 -27.62
N THR A 128 9.39 0.20 -28.05
CA THR A 128 9.62 -0.17 -29.47
C THR A 128 8.32 -0.20 -30.26
N SER A 129 7.35 -1.03 -29.86
CA SER A 129 6.04 -1.13 -30.53
C SER A 129 5.14 0.06 -30.21
N GLY A 130 5.31 0.66 -29.04
CA GLY A 130 4.42 1.72 -28.55
C GLY A 130 3.20 1.19 -27.79
N ASP A 131 3.01 -0.14 -27.76
CA ASP A 131 1.91 -0.81 -27.07
C ASP A 131 1.87 -0.40 -25.61
N THR A 132 0.66 -0.33 -25.07
CA THR A 132 0.38 0.10 -23.72
C THR A 132 -0.50 -0.89 -22.99
N ALA A 133 -0.29 -0.94 -21.69
CA ALA A 133 -1.17 -1.65 -20.79
C ALA A 133 -1.51 -0.72 -19.64
N THR A 134 -2.73 -0.81 -19.13
CA THR A 134 -3.19 -0.01 -18.00
C THR A 134 -3.68 -0.92 -16.89
N MET A 135 -3.29 -0.59 -15.66
CA MET A 135 -3.87 -1.15 -14.45
C MET A 135 -4.52 -0.05 -13.62
N LEU A 136 -5.74 -0.32 -13.15
CA LEU A 136 -6.39 0.44 -12.09
C LEU A 136 -6.39 -0.40 -10.82
N ALA A 137 -5.48 -0.08 -9.91
CA ALA A 137 -5.24 -0.87 -8.71
C ALA A 137 -5.86 -0.26 -7.46
N ARG A 138 -6.32 -1.13 -6.56
CA ARG A 138 -6.71 -0.78 -5.19
C ARG A 138 -5.52 -1.03 -4.26
N LYS A 139 -5.47 -0.29 -3.15
CA LYS A 139 -4.47 -0.55 -2.10
C LYS A 139 -4.76 -1.94 -1.50
N ALA A 140 -3.70 -2.70 -1.27
CA ALA A 140 -3.76 -4.09 -0.84
C ALA A 140 -3.25 -4.26 0.59
#